data_AF-A0A973I6H1-F1
#
_entry.id   AF-A0A973I6H1-F1
#
_cell.length_a   1.000
_cell.length_b   1.000
_cell.length_c   1.000
_cell.angle_alpha   90.00
_cell.angle_beta   90.00
_cell.angle_gamma   90.00
#
_symmetry.space_group_name_H-M   'P 1'
#
loop_
_entity.id
_entity.type
_entity.pdbx_description
1 polymer ?
#
loop_
_entity_poly.entity_id
_entity_poly.type
_entity_poly.pdbx_seq_one_letter_code
_entity_poly.pdbx_strand_id
1 'polypeptide(L)' 'IADYVYIIANKTVIAHGTPAQLQQEKSEQVVQFMEGAPDGPVPFHFPAGDYQEELLNNAN' A
#
# COMPACT_ATOMS: atom_id res chain seq x y z
N ILE A 1 -4.08 -5.64 -23.54
CA ILE A 1 -2.91 -5.82 -22.65
C ILE A 1 -2.07 -4.55 -22.71
N ALA A 2 -1.23 -4.27 -21.71
CA ALA A 2 -0.39 -3.06 -21.68
C ALA A 2 1.04 -3.38 -22.11
N ASP A 3 1.63 -2.53 -22.97
CA ASP A 3 3.04 -2.63 -23.38
C ASP A 3 3.99 -2.01 -22.35
N TYR A 4 3.48 -1.06 -21.57
CA TYR A 4 4.22 -0.33 -20.54
C TYR A 4 3.31 0.03 -19.38
N VAL A 5 3.86 0.02 -18.17
CA VAL A 5 3.12 0.19 -16.92
C VAL A 5 3.85 1.19 -16.03
N TYR A 6 3.09 1.98 -15.28
CA TYR A 6 3.55 2.83 -14.18
C TYR A 6 2.80 2.46 -12.91
N ILE A 7 3.53 2.28 -11.81
CA ILE A 7 2.98 2.03 -10.47
C ILE A 7 3.18 3.28 -9.63
N ILE A 8 2.08 3.80 -9.07
CA ILE A 8 2.06 5.05 -8.29
C ILE A 8 1.56 4.74 -6.88
N ALA A 9 2.34 5.15 -5.87
CA ALA A 9 1.96 5.09 -4.45
C ALA A 9 2.51 6.32 -3.73
N ASN A 10 1.90 6.75 -2.62
CA ASN A 10 2.38 7.91 -1.84
C ASN A 10 2.64 9.18 -2.67
N LYS A 11 1.83 9.40 -3.72
CA LYS A 11 1.95 10.53 -4.67
C LYS A 11 3.25 10.52 -5.51
N THR A 12 3.96 9.40 -5.57
CA THR A 12 5.19 9.23 -6.36
C THR A 12 5.09 8.00 -7.28
N VAL A 13 5.87 8.01 -8.36
CA VAL A 13 6.08 6.81 -9.20
C VAL A 13 7.06 5.91 -8.47
N ILE A 14 6.62 4.71 -8.10
CA ILE A 14 7.43 3.75 -7.34
C ILE A 14 8.07 2.67 -8.23
N ALA A 15 7.51 2.42 -9.42
CA ALA A 15 8.12 1.58 -10.46
C ALA A 15 7.47 1.86 -11.82
N HIS A 16 8.19 1.57 -12.90
CA HIS A 16 7.67 1.62 -14.26
C HIS A 16 8.47 0.72 -15.20
N GLY A 17 7.85 0.24 -16.27
CA GLY A 17 8.50 -0.68 -17.21
C GLY A 17 7.53 -1.52 -18.03
N THR A 18 8.07 -2.44 -18.81
CA THR A 18 7.27 -3.50 -19.42
C THR A 18 6.77 -4.48 -18.34
N PRO A 19 5.69 -5.25 -18.60
CA PRO A 19 5.23 -6.27 -17.66
C PRO A 19 6.34 -7.26 -17.25
N ALA A 20 7.20 -7.66 -18.18
CA ALA A 20 8.31 -8.56 -17.91
C ALA A 20 9.37 -7.94 -16.98
N GLN A 21 9.62 -6.63 -17.10
CA GLN A 21 10.53 -5.90 -16.22
C GLN A 21 9.95 -5.80 -14.80
N LEU A 22 8.67 -5.47 -14.68
CA LEU A 22 8.02 -5.34 -13.36
C LEU A 22 7.88 -6.67 -12.60
N GLN A 23 7.77 -7.79 -13.31
CA GLN A 23 7.79 -9.12 -12.67
C GLN A 23 9.14 -9.49 -12.04
N GLN A 24 10.22 -8.84 -12.48
CA GLN A 24 11.56 -9.07 -11.94
C GLN A 24 11.91 -8.10 -10.81
N GLU A 25 11.03 -7.13 -10.52
CA GLU A 25 11.28 -6.18 -9.45
C GLU A 25 11.15 -6.82 -8.06
N LYS A 26 12.04 -6.40 -7.15
CA LYS A 26 12.18 -6.95 -5.79
C LYS A 26 11.87 -5.94 -4.69
N SER A 27 11.55 -4.70 -5.06
CA SER A 27 11.07 -3.70 -4.10
C SER A 27 9.82 -4.22 -3.38
N GLU A 28 9.83 -4.22 -2.05
CA GLU A 28 8.71 -4.71 -1.23
C GLU A 28 7.39 -4.01 -1.57
N GLN A 29 7.41 -2.71 -1.87
CA GLN A 29 6.20 -1.97 -2.29
C GLN A 29 5.66 -2.45 -3.64
N VAL A 30 6.54 -2.78 -4.58
CA VAL A 30 6.15 -3.26 -5.91
C VAL A 30 5.58 -4.67 -5.80
N VAL A 31 6.27 -5.55 -5.06
CA VAL A 31 5.79 -6.92 -4.78
C VAL A 31 4.44 -6.86 -4.06
N GLN A 32 4.30 -6.03 -3.03
CA GLN A 32 3.04 -5.84 -2.33
C GLN A 32 1.91 -5.40 -3.27
N PHE A 33 2.16 -4.43 -4.14
CA PHE A 33 1.17 -3.95 -5.11
C PHE A 33 0.78 -5.04 -6.12
N MET A 34 1.77 -5.76 -6.65
CA MET A 34 1.57 -6.77 -7.70
C MET A 34 0.93 -8.06 -7.18
N GLU A 35 1.29 -8.49 -5.96
CA GLU A 35 0.82 -9.75 -5.36
C GLU A 35 -0.35 -9.55 -4.37
N GLY A 36 -0.64 -8.31 -3.98
CA GLY A 36 -1.64 -8.01 -2.95
C GLY A 36 -1.23 -8.50 -1.56
N ALA A 37 0.07 -8.50 -1.25
CA ALA A 37 0.58 -9.04 0.02
C ALA A 37 0.00 -8.24 1.22
N PRO A 38 -0.53 -8.93 2.25
CA PRO A 38 -1.12 -8.27 3.41
C PRO A 38 -0.07 -7.58 4.29
N ASP A 39 1.14 -8.14 4.35
CA ASP A 39 2.28 -7.63 5.11
C ASP A 39 3.23 -6.85 4.20
N GLY A 40 2.98 -5.55 4.06
CA GLY A 40 3.94 -4.65 3.44
C GLY A 40 4.04 -3.34 4.21
N PRO A 41 4.86 -2.38 3.73
CA PRO A 41 5.19 -1.16 4.47
C PRO A 41 3.99 -0.24 4.77
N VAL A 42 2.81 -0.52 4.21
CA VAL A 42 1.57 0.16 4.55
C VAL A 42 0.81 -0.68 5.58
N PRO A 43 0.89 -0.36 6.88
CA PRO A 43 0.14 -1.08 7.91
C PRO A 43 -1.36 -0.82 7.74
N PHE A 44 -2.16 -1.88 7.85
CA PHE A 44 -3.62 -1.80 7.91
C PHE A 44 -4.14 -1.21 9.23
N HIS A 45 -3.26 -1.04 10.22
CA HIS A 45 -3.63 -0.45 11.50
C HIS A 45 -3.78 1.07 11.36
N PHE A 46 -5.02 1.53 11.38
CA PHE A 46 -5.31 2.93 11.66
C PHE A 46 -4.98 3.20 13.13
N PRO A 47 -4.26 4.29 13.46
CA PRO A 47 -4.00 4.63 14.85
C PRO A 47 -5.32 4.81 15.58
N ALA A 48 -5.53 4.05 16.65
CA ALA A 48 -6.66 4.25 17.54
C ALA A 48 -6.43 5.49 18.41
N GLY A 49 -7.50 6.21 18.73
CA GLY A 49 -7.48 7.27 19.72
C GLY A 49 -7.33 6.72 21.15
N ASP A 50 -7.40 7.61 22.14
CA ASP A 50 -7.45 7.16 23.52
C ASP A 50 -8.75 6.36 23.77
N TYR A 51 -8.59 5.17 24.35
CA TYR A 51 -9.70 4.24 24.54
C TYR A 51 -10.79 4.82 25.46
N GLN A 52 -10.41 5.58 26.50
CA GLN A 52 -11.39 6.16 27.41
C GLN A 52 -12.15 7.30 26.73
N GLU A 53 -11.45 8.16 25.99
CA GLU A 53 -12.08 9.25 25.24
C GLU A 53 -13.06 8.72 24.17
N GLU A 54 -12.68 7.69 23.41
CA GLU A 54 -13.55 7.08 22.40
C GLU A 54 -14.79 6.41 23.01
N LEU A 55 -14.64 5.76 24.18
CA LEU A 55 -15.77 5.16 24.89
C LEU A 55 -16.76 6.20 25.43
N LEU A 56 -16.26 7.32 25.96
CA LEU A 56 -17.09 8.34 26.63
C LEU A 56 -17.72 9.34 25.65
N ASN A 57 -17.12 9.58 24.47
CA ASN A 57 -17.64 10.53 23.48
C ASN A 57 -18.80 9.99 22.63
N ASN A 58 -19.03 8.67 22.58
CA ASN A 58 -20.15 8.05 21.84
C ASN A 58 -21.49 8.02 22.62
N ALA A 59 -21.55 8.65 23.80
CA ALA A 59 -22.71 8.63 24.69
C ALA A 59 -23.61 9.88 24.62
N ASN A 60 -23.47 10.74 23.60
CA ASN A 60 -24.32 11.92 23.39
C ASN A 60 -25.23 11.78 22.17
#